data_AF-A0A960HLL4-F1
#
_entry.id   AF-A0A960HLL4-F1
#
_cell.length_a   1.000
_cell.length_b   1.000
_cell.length_c   1.000
_cell.angle_alpha   90.00
_cell.angle_beta   90.00
_cell.angle_gamma   90.00
#
_symmetry.space_group_name_H-M   'P 1'
#
loop_
_entity.id
_entity.type
_entity.pdbx_description
1 polymer ?
#
loop_
_entity_poly.entity_id
_entity_poly.type
_entity_poly.pdbx_seq_one_letter_code
_entity_poly.pdbx_strand_id
1 'polypeptide(L)' 'MSDFTHTELLPLGPDTTTYRKLDIGGVSTVEAAGHTFLQVEPSTLTALAAEAMHDIAHFLRTGHLAQLA' A
#
# COMPACT_ATOMS: atom_id res chain seq x y z
N MET A 1 -9.91 -22.62 -33.96
CA MET A 1 -9.35 -22.75 -32.60
C MET A 1 -9.67 -21.45 -31.89
N SER A 2 -10.28 -21.48 -30.71
CA SER A 2 -10.55 -20.25 -29.95
C SER A 2 -9.23 -19.67 -29.46
N ASP A 3 -9.04 -18.36 -29.62
CA ASP A 3 -7.86 -17.66 -29.12
C ASP A 3 -7.80 -17.71 -27.58
N PHE A 4 -6.58 -17.76 -27.04
CA PHE A 4 -6.37 -17.72 -25.59
C PHE A 4 -6.71 -16.33 -25.05
N THR A 5 -7.57 -16.27 -24.03
CA THR A 5 -7.87 -15.04 -23.29
C THR A 5 -7.42 -15.21 -21.86
N HIS A 6 -6.44 -14.40 -21.44
CA HIS A 6 -6.01 -14.36 -20.04
C HIS A 6 -7.11 -13.74 -19.18
N THR A 7 -7.40 -14.35 -18.03
CA THR A 7 -8.31 -13.80 -17.02
C THR A 7 -7.65 -13.94 -15.65
N GLU A 8 -7.60 -12.84 -14.91
CA GLU A 8 -7.09 -12.84 -13.54
C GLU A 8 -7.97 -13.69 -12.63
N LEU A 9 -7.35 -14.51 -11.78
CA LEU A 9 -8.09 -15.33 -10.81
C LEU A 9 -8.78 -14.47 -9.74
N LEU A 10 -8.15 -13.36 -9.36
CA LEU A 10 -8.60 -12.45 -8.31
C LEU A 10 -8.44 -11.00 -8.79
N PRO A 11 -9.38 -10.47 -9.60
CA PRO A 11 -9.30 -9.10 -10.08
C PRO A 11 -9.40 -8.11 -8.92
N LEU A 12 -8.56 -7.07 -8.94
CA LEU A 12 -8.59 -6.03 -7.93
C LEU A 12 -9.87 -5.19 -8.04
N GLY A 13 -10.47 -4.91 -6.89
CA GLY A 13 -11.60 -3.99 -6.76
C GLY A 13 -11.15 -2.54 -6.50
N PRO A 14 -12.10 -1.60 -6.37
CA PRO A 14 -11.79 -0.23 -5.99
C PRO A 14 -11.18 -0.17 -4.57
N ASP A 15 -10.13 0.61 -4.40
CA ASP A 15 -9.59 0.92 -3.09
C ASP A 15 -10.27 2.16 -2.51
N THR A 16 -11.09 1.96 -1.49
CA THR A 16 -11.79 3.02 -0.77
C THR A 16 -11.09 3.40 0.54
N THR A 17 -9.89 2.87 0.79
CA THR A 17 -9.13 3.11 2.01
C THR A 17 -8.61 4.55 2.03
N THR A 18 -8.82 5.25 3.14
CA THR A 18 -8.21 6.57 3.33
C THR A 18 -6.79 6.41 3.87
N TYR A 19 -5.83 7.07 3.23
CA TYR A 19 -4.41 7.03 3.61
C TYR A 19 -3.96 8.34 4.25
N ARG A 20 -3.08 8.22 5.24
CA ARG A 20 -2.31 9.33 5.80
C ARG A 20 -0.87 9.22 5.29
N LYS A 21 -0.32 10.32 4.79
CA LYS A 21 1.10 10.37 4.42
C LYS A 21 1.95 10.38 5.69
N LEU A 22 2.96 9.51 5.74
CA LEU A 22 3.98 9.51 6.78
C LEU A 22 5.19 10.31 6.30
N ASP A 23 5.70 11.20 7.15
CA ASP A 23 6.90 12.00 6.86
C ASP A 23 8.18 11.25 7.27
N ILE A 24 8.39 10.06 6.68
CA ILE A 24 9.50 9.14 7.01
C ILE A 24 10.60 9.08 5.94
N GLY A 25 10.41 9.73 4.79
CA GLY A 25 11.43 9.85 3.74
C GLY A 25 11.87 8.53 3.10
N GLY A 26 13.05 8.55 2.47
CA GLY A 26 13.71 7.38 1.86
C GLY A 26 13.04 6.83 0.60
N VAL A 27 12.29 7.66 -0.13
CA VAL A 27 11.71 7.32 -1.43
C VAL A 27 12.23 8.30 -2.48
N SER A 28 12.75 7.78 -3.58
CA SER A 28 13.22 8.55 -4.73
C SER A 28 12.94 7.82 -6.04
N THR A 29 13.25 8.47 -7.16
CA THR A 29 13.13 7.88 -8.49
C THR A 29 14.50 7.78 -9.15
N VAL A 30 14.73 6.71 -9.89
CA VAL A 30 15.97 6.46 -10.65
C VAL A 30 15.61 6.07 -12.08
N GLU A 31 16.31 6.63 -13.07
CA GLU A 31 16.15 6.23 -14.46
C GLU A 31 17.14 5.11 -14.82
N ALA A 32 16.63 3.99 -15.32
CA ALA A 32 17.45 2.86 -15.78
C ALA A 32 16.78 2.14 -16.96
N ALA A 33 17.55 1.69 -17.94
CA ALA A 33 17.05 0.94 -19.10
C ALA A 33 15.84 1.59 -19.83
N GLY A 34 15.73 2.93 -19.83
CA GLY A 34 14.61 3.66 -20.44
C GLY A 34 13.32 3.66 -19.61
N HIS A 35 13.39 3.29 -18.33
CA HIS A 35 12.27 3.27 -17.40
C HIS A 35 12.59 4.01 -16.10
N THR A 36 11.56 4.62 -15.51
CA THR A 36 11.60 5.19 -14.16
C THR A 36 11.36 4.09 -13.13
N PHE A 37 12.29 3.91 -12.20
CA PHE A 37 12.20 3.00 -11.07
C PHE A 37 11.97 3.78 -9.78
N LEU A 38 11.15 3.24 -8.87
CA LEU A 38 11.03 3.73 -7.52
C LEU A 38 12.12 3.07 -6.65
N GLN A 39 13.00 3.89 -6.07
CA GLN A 39 13.97 3.43 -5.09
C GLN A 39 13.42 3.71 -3.69
N VAL A 40 13.41 2.68 -2.85
CA VAL A 40 12.93 2.73 -1.48
C VAL A 40 14.03 2.26 -0.54
N GLU A 41 14.41 3.10 0.41
CA GLU A 41 15.40 2.78 1.42
C GLU A 41 14.84 1.73 2.40
N PRO A 42 15.66 0.77 2.87
CA PRO A 42 15.21 -0.22 3.85
C PRO A 42 14.66 0.39 5.14
N SER A 43 15.23 1.52 5.59
CA SER A 43 14.78 2.25 6.78
C SER A 43 13.34 2.77 6.66
N THR A 44 12.90 3.13 5.45
CA THR A 44 11.51 3.54 5.18
C THR A 44 10.53 2.41 5.46
N LEU A 45 10.88 1.18 5.07
CA LEU A 45 10.04 0.00 5.34
C LEU A 45 9.98 -0.30 6.84
N THR A 46 11.10 -0.18 7.56
CA THR A 46 11.14 -0.32 9.02
C THR A 46 10.26 0.73 9.72
N ALA A 47 10.35 1.99 9.32
CA ALA A 47 9.55 3.07 9.89
C ALA A 47 8.05 2.91 9.59
N LEU A 48 7.69 2.52 8.37
CA LEU A 48 6.32 2.21 7.99
C LEU A 48 5.73 1.09 8.84
N ALA A 49 6.48 0.00 9.01
CA ALA A 49 6.02 -1.14 9.84
C ALA A 49 5.86 -0.73 11.31
N ALA A 50 6.78 0.06 11.86
CA ALA A 50 6.69 0.53 13.24
C ALA A 50 5.44 1.39 13.48
N GLU A 51 5.16 2.35 12.59
CA GLU A 51 3.95 3.19 12.67
C GLU A 51 2.68 2.35 12.52
N ALA A 52 2.64 1.42 11.55
CA ALA A 52 1.48 0.57 11.34
C ALA A 52 1.17 -0.33 12.56
N MET A 53 2.21 -0.87 13.20
CA MET A 53 2.05 -1.68 14.41
C MET A 53 1.61 -0.86 15.62
N HIS A 54 2.03 0.40 15.72
CA HIS A 54 1.49 1.31 16.73
C HIS A 54 0.01 1.61 16.47
N ASP A 55 -0.34 2.03 15.25
CA ASP A 55 -1.70 2.45 14.91
C ASP A 55 -2.72 1.31 15.07
N ILE A 56 -2.38 0.08 14.66
CA ILE A 56 -3.29 -1.07 14.78
C ILE A 56 -3.53 -1.49 16.24
N ALA A 57 -2.59 -1.21 17.15
CA ALA A 57 -2.74 -1.54 18.56
C ALA A 57 -3.65 -0.57 19.31
N HIS A 58 -3.81 0.67 18.81
CA HIS A 58 -4.53 1.74 19.50
C HIS A 58 -5.79 2.22 18.78
N PHE A 59 -5.92 1.99 17.48
CA PHE A 59 -7.04 2.47 16.67
C PHE A 59 -7.75 1.34 15.92
N LEU A 60 -9.04 1.54 15.66
CA LEU A 60 -9.86 0.67 14.84
C LEU A 60 -10.42 1.44 13.64
N ARG A 61 -10.73 0.73 12.55
CA ARG A 61 -11.38 1.33 11.39
C ARG A 61 -12.75 1.89 11.77
N THR A 62 -13.11 3.03 11.20
CA THR A 62 -14.41 3.70 11.43
C THR A 62 -15.59 2.78 11.12
N GLY A 63 -15.53 2.01 10.04
CA GLY A 63 -16.56 1.04 9.68
C GLY A 63 -16.73 -0.10 10.69
N HIS A 64 -15.71 -0.44 11.48
CA HIS A 64 -15.83 -1.38 12.58
C HIS A 64 -16.49 -0.71 13.80
N LEU A 65 -16.02 0.48 14.17
CA LEU A 65 -16.58 1.23 15.31
C LEU A 65 -18.07 1.55 15.11
N ALA A 66 -18.50 1.84 13.89
CA ALA A 66 -19.90 2.07 13.54
C ALA A 66 -20.82 0.85 13.79
N GLN A 67 -20.26 -0.37 13.88
CA GLN A 67 -21.03 -1.59 14.18
C GLN A 67 -21.29 -1.78 15.68
N LEU A 68 -20.63 -1.00 16.54
CA LEU A 68 -20.75 -1.11 18.01
C LEU A 68 -21.77 -0.12 18.61
N ALA A 69 -22.26 0.83 17.81
CA ALA A 69 -23.12 1.95 18.23
C ALA A 69 -24.61 1.62 18.14
#